data_AF-A0A520LXG1-F1
#
_entry.id   AF-A0A520LXG1-F1
#
_cell.length_a   1.000
_cell.length_b   1.000
_cell.length_c   1.000
_cell.angle_alpha   90.00
_cell.angle_beta   90.00
_cell.angle_gamma   90.00
#
_symmetry.space_group_name_H-M   'P 1'
#
loop_
_entity.id
_entity.type
_entity.pdbx_description
1 polymer ?
#
loop_
_entity_poly.entity_id
_entity_poly.type
_entity_poly.pdbx_seq_one_letter_code
_entity_poly.pdbx_strand_id
1 'polypeptide(L)'
;MSKTLIIAEKPSVATDLARVLSKELGKFEKRGKDRNTYFESDNALISSAVGHLVELKMPSGPNGKKLPWGIKHLPVIPEKFELQPIAKSESRLNLLKRLIKKKEVETIINACDAGREGELIFRYVMQVAGADKVIKRMWMQSMTNNAILSAFDSLRDDQEMIPLAEAALCRSESDWL
;
A
#
# COMPACT_ATOMS: atom_id res chain seq x y z
N MET A 1 16.00 -15.23 10.27
CA MET A 1 14.64 -15.23 10.83
C MET A 1 13.77 -14.40 9.89
N SER A 2 12.60 -14.93 9.54
CA SER A 2 11.66 -14.24 8.68
C SER A 2 10.94 -13.13 9.46
N LYS A 3 10.63 -12.03 8.76
CA LYS A 3 9.92 -10.86 9.29
C LYS A 3 8.62 -10.65 8.53
N THR A 4 7.67 -10.05 9.21
CA THR A 4 6.41 -9.56 8.62
C THR A 4 6.47 -8.06 8.44
N LEU A 5 6.09 -7.56 7.26
CA LEU A 5 5.94 -6.12 7.02
C LEU A 5 4.46 -5.72 7.09
N ILE A 6 4.10 -4.86 8.03
CA ILE A 6 2.75 -4.30 8.16
C ILE A 6 2.72 -2.91 7.52
N ILE A 7 1.81 -2.71 6.57
CA ILE A 7 1.66 -1.42 5.86
C ILE A 7 0.30 -0.83 6.21
N ALA A 8 0.30 0.28 6.95
CA ALA A 8 -0.89 1.08 7.23
C ALA A 8 -1.11 2.18 6.18
N GLU A 9 -2.27 2.80 6.17
CA GLU A 9 -2.51 3.97 5.32
C GLU A 9 -1.83 5.22 5.88
N LYS A 10 -1.96 5.47 7.19
CA LYS A 10 -1.57 6.72 7.85
C LYS A 10 -0.41 6.50 8.85
N PRO A 11 0.49 7.49 9.02
CA PRO A 11 1.59 7.39 10.01
C PRO A 11 1.13 7.22 11.46
N SER A 12 0.01 7.83 11.83
CA SER A 12 -0.58 7.68 13.17
C SER A 12 -0.96 6.22 13.44
N VAL A 13 -1.65 5.58 12.49
CA VAL A 13 -2.03 4.17 12.57
C VAL A 13 -0.80 3.26 12.68
N ALA A 14 0.25 3.51 11.88
CA ALA A 14 1.51 2.77 12.01
C ALA A 14 2.15 2.90 13.40
N THR A 15 2.02 4.06 14.05
CA THR A 15 2.52 4.31 15.40
C THR A 15 1.70 3.54 16.44
N ASP A 16 0.37 3.53 16.31
CA ASP A 16 -0.50 2.75 17.19
C ASP A 16 -0.27 1.24 17.05
N LEU A 17 -0.11 0.75 15.81
CA LEU A 17 0.25 -0.65 15.54
C LEU A 17 1.58 -1.02 16.22
N ALA A 18 2.62 -0.19 16.09
CA ALA A 18 3.90 -0.45 16.74
C ALA A 18 3.78 -0.50 18.27
N ARG A 19 2.99 0.39 18.87
CA ARG A 19 2.75 0.41 20.32
C ARG A 19 1.98 -0.83 20.78
N VAL A 20 0.88 -1.18 20.11
CA VAL A 20 -0.02 -2.26 20.53
C VAL A 20 0.58 -3.63 20.26
N LEU A 21 1.19 -3.84 19.09
CA LEU A 21 1.76 -5.12 18.69
C LEU A 21 3.16 -5.38 19.29
N SER A 22 3.69 -4.47 20.11
CA SER A 22 5.00 -4.64 20.75
C SER A 22 5.09 -5.90 21.62
N LYS A 23 3.96 -6.40 22.16
CA LYS A 23 3.93 -7.64 22.94
C LYS A 23 4.02 -8.89 22.06
N GLU A 24 3.35 -8.88 20.91
CA GLU A 24 3.28 -10.01 19.99
C GLU A 24 4.51 -10.10 19.07
N LEU A 25 5.03 -8.95 18.63
CA LEU A 25 6.07 -8.85 17.61
C LEU A 25 7.41 -8.36 18.15
N GLY A 26 7.52 -8.15 19.46
CA GLY A 26 8.69 -7.59 20.12
C GLY A 26 8.72 -6.07 20.08
N LYS A 27 9.61 -5.49 20.90
CA LYS A 27 9.73 -4.04 21.03
C LYS A 27 10.18 -3.41 19.72
N PHE A 28 9.40 -2.44 19.23
CA PHE A 28 9.71 -1.72 18.01
C PHE A 28 10.63 -0.53 18.27
N GLU A 29 11.67 -0.41 17.44
CA GLU A 29 12.52 0.76 17.35
C GLU A 29 12.10 1.63 16.17
N LYS A 30 12.05 2.95 16.40
CA LYS A 30 11.79 3.91 15.33
C LYS A 30 13.04 4.01 14.43
N ARG A 31 12.84 3.89 13.13
CA ARG A 31 13.86 4.00 12.09
C ARG A 31 13.48 5.06 11.06
N GLY A 32 14.48 5.58 10.36
CA GLY A 32 14.29 6.66 9.40
C GLY A 32 14.03 8.03 10.06
N LYS A 33 13.65 9.02 9.26
CA LYS A 33 13.38 10.39 9.70
C LYS A 33 12.17 10.95 8.94
N ASP A 34 11.45 11.87 9.57
CA ASP A 34 10.33 12.62 8.97
C ASP A 34 9.33 11.71 8.24
N ARG A 35 9.02 12.05 6.98
CA ARG A 35 8.18 11.32 6.05
C ARG A 35 8.74 9.97 5.62
N ASN A 36 9.89 9.53 6.10
CA ASN A 36 10.45 8.20 5.85
C ASN A 36 10.62 7.38 7.14
N THR A 37 9.88 7.76 8.18
CA THR A 37 9.77 6.99 9.43
C THR A 37 9.11 5.63 9.17
N TYR A 38 9.67 4.58 9.78
CA TYR A 38 9.09 3.25 9.93
C TYR A 38 9.53 2.66 11.28
N PHE A 39 8.97 1.53 11.67
CA PHE A 39 9.29 0.83 12.92
C PHE A 39 9.85 -0.55 12.61
N GLU A 40 10.79 -1.02 13.41
CA GLU A 40 11.42 -2.32 13.26
C GLU A 40 11.60 -3.01 14.60
N SER A 41 11.22 -4.28 14.66
CA SER A 41 11.55 -5.22 15.73
C SER A 41 12.31 -6.41 15.13
N ASP A 42 12.65 -7.40 15.96
CA ASP A 42 13.29 -8.63 15.49
C ASP A 42 12.39 -9.45 14.55
N ASN A 43 11.06 -9.36 14.73
CA ASN A 43 10.08 -10.18 14.01
C ASN A 43 9.27 -9.41 12.95
N ALA A 44 9.31 -8.07 12.97
CA ALA A 44 8.43 -7.29 12.10
C ALA A 44 8.98 -5.91 11.72
N LEU A 45 8.41 -5.39 10.63
CA LEU A 45 8.53 -4.01 10.17
C LEU A 45 7.13 -3.40 10.12
N ILE A 46 6.98 -2.13 10.49
CA ILE A 46 5.72 -1.40 10.35
C ILE A 46 5.98 -0.08 9.62
N SER A 47 5.23 0.17 8.57
CA SER A 47 5.32 1.42 7.80
C SER A 47 3.93 1.93 7.39
N SER A 48 3.90 3.05 6.68
CA SER A 48 2.66 3.63 6.16
C SER A 48 2.82 4.16 4.74
N ALA A 49 1.76 4.06 3.94
CA ALA A 49 1.70 4.61 2.58
C ALA A 49 1.59 6.13 2.55
N VAL A 50 0.94 6.76 3.55
CA VAL A 50 0.64 8.21 3.58
C VAL A 50 -0.30 8.60 2.43
N GLY A 51 -1.37 7.82 2.25
CA GLY A 51 -2.32 7.97 1.15
C GLY A 51 -1.80 7.41 -0.17
N HIS A 52 -2.32 7.93 -1.29
CA HIS A 52 -1.89 7.53 -2.63
C HIS A 52 -0.46 7.99 -2.92
N LEU A 53 0.39 7.04 -3.34
CA LEU A 53 1.80 7.24 -3.70
C LEU A 53 2.05 7.23 -5.21
N VAL A 54 1.06 6.74 -5.94
CA VAL A 54 1.08 6.60 -7.38
C VAL A 54 -0.29 6.99 -7.91
N GLU A 55 -0.35 7.34 -9.18
CA GLU A 55 -1.56 7.73 -9.89
C GLU A 55 -1.59 7.05 -11.26
N LEU A 56 -2.78 6.96 -11.85
CA LEU A 56 -2.94 6.48 -13.22
C LEU A 56 -2.21 7.42 -14.18
N LYS A 57 -1.33 6.84 -15.00
CA LYS A 57 -0.51 7.54 -15.96
C LYS A 57 -1.34 7.93 -17.18
N MET A 58 -1.23 9.18 -17.58
CA MET A 58 -1.81 9.66 -18.83
C MET A 58 -1.20 8.91 -20.02
N PRO A 59 -2.01 8.40 -20.96
CA PRO A 59 -1.49 7.78 -22.17
C PRO A 59 -0.61 8.75 -22.93
N SER A 60 0.50 8.22 -23.43
CA SER A 60 1.40 8.98 -24.29
C SER A 60 0.99 8.79 -25.74
N GLY A 61 0.99 9.87 -26.50
CA GLY A 61 0.89 9.81 -27.96
C GLY A 61 2.17 9.25 -28.59
N PRO A 62 2.23 9.21 -29.94
CA PRO A 62 3.39 8.71 -30.67
C PRO A 62 4.70 9.34 -30.19
N ASN A 63 5.75 8.53 -30.07
CA ASN A 63 7.09 8.92 -29.58
C ASN A 63 7.11 9.47 -28.15
N GLY A 64 6.20 9.04 -27.28
CA GLY A 64 6.19 9.40 -25.86
C GLY A 64 5.74 10.85 -25.58
N LYS A 65 5.20 11.55 -26.59
CA LYS A 65 4.69 12.91 -26.41
C LYS A 65 3.36 12.89 -25.69
N LYS A 66 3.02 13.95 -24.94
CA LYS A 66 1.68 14.11 -24.38
C LYS A 66 0.64 14.13 -25.50
N LEU A 67 -0.51 13.50 -25.26
CA LEU A 67 -1.64 13.58 -26.18
C LEU A 67 -2.06 15.04 -26.37
N PRO A 68 -2.26 15.50 -27.62
CA PRO A 68 -2.79 16.83 -27.87
C PRO A 68 -4.22 16.95 -27.32
N TRP A 69 -4.53 18.09 -26.71
CA TRP A 69 -5.90 18.39 -26.30
C TRP A 69 -6.77 18.69 -27.53
N GLY A 70 -7.94 18.06 -27.63
CA GLY A 70 -8.94 18.35 -28.66
C GLY A 70 -9.93 17.21 -28.87
N ILE A 71 -11.15 17.54 -29.28
CA ILE A 71 -12.25 16.57 -29.43
C ILE A 71 -11.93 15.42 -30.39
N LYS A 72 -11.09 15.68 -31.41
CA LYS A 72 -10.62 14.68 -32.39
C LYS A 72 -9.73 13.57 -31.80
N HIS A 73 -9.26 13.76 -30.56
CA HIS A 73 -8.43 12.80 -29.84
C HIS A 73 -9.22 12.10 -28.71
N LEU A 74 -10.52 12.37 -28.59
CA LEU A 74 -11.41 11.76 -27.60
C LEU A 74 -12.27 10.66 -28.27
N PRO A 75 -12.66 9.62 -27.51
CA PRO A 75 -12.23 9.33 -26.13
C PRO A 75 -10.79 8.80 -26.07
N VAL A 76 -10.08 9.09 -24.98
CA VAL A 76 -8.76 8.51 -24.70
C VAL A 76 -8.97 7.26 -23.86
N ILE A 77 -8.93 6.08 -24.50
CA ILE A 77 -9.09 4.80 -23.82
C ILE A 77 -7.77 4.04 -23.90
N PRO A 78 -7.02 3.90 -22.79
CA PRO A 78 -5.80 3.12 -22.79
C PRO A 78 -6.10 1.62 -22.98
N GLU A 79 -5.23 0.92 -23.71
CA GLU A 79 -5.27 -0.56 -23.75
C GLU A 79 -4.97 -1.17 -22.37
N LYS A 80 -4.10 -0.50 -21.61
CA LYS A 80 -3.71 -0.87 -20.23
C LYS A 80 -3.48 0.37 -19.39
N PHE A 81 -4.02 0.37 -18.19
CA PHE A 81 -3.74 1.39 -17.20
C PHE A 81 -2.35 1.18 -16.59
N GLU A 82 -1.49 2.19 -16.75
CA GLU A 82 -0.16 2.21 -16.13
C GLU A 82 -0.16 3.11 -14.90
N LEU A 83 0.66 2.80 -13.90
CA LEU A 83 0.85 3.64 -12.72
C LEU A 83 2.15 4.45 -12.83
N GLN A 84 2.10 5.71 -12.39
CA GLN A 84 3.29 6.56 -12.24
C GLN A 84 3.40 7.10 -10.80
N PRO A 85 4.62 7.27 -10.26
CA PRO A 85 4.82 7.91 -8.96
C PRO A 85 4.32 9.34 -8.94
N ILE A 86 3.65 9.73 -7.85
CA ILE A 86 3.37 11.15 -7.59
C ILE A 86 4.65 11.80 -7.08
N ALA A 87 5.17 12.81 -7.77
CA ALA A 87 6.51 13.40 -7.51
C ALA A 87 6.78 13.74 -6.02
N LYS A 88 5.80 14.33 -5.32
CA LYS A 88 5.91 14.69 -3.89
C LYS A 88 6.02 13.50 -2.93
N SER A 89 5.75 12.28 -3.42
CA SER A 89 5.61 11.05 -2.65
C SER A 89 6.67 10.00 -2.99
N GLU A 90 7.53 10.28 -3.97
CA GLU A 90 8.52 9.34 -4.51
C GLU A 90 9.47 8.79 -3.43
N SER A 91 9.91 9.63 -2.49
CA SER A 91 10.78 9.20 -1.40
C SER A 91 10.10 8.16 -0.49
N ARG A 92 8.81 8.32 -0.22
CA ARG A 92 8.01 7.37 0.57
C ARG A 92 7.78 6.07 -0.20
N LEU A 93 7.47 6.16 -1.49
CA LEU A 93 7.32 5.00 -2.37
C LEU A 93 8.63 4.18 -2.41
N ASN A 94 9.77 4.85 -2.58
CA ASN A 94 11.08 4.20 -2.59
C ASN A 94 11.40 3.51 -1.25
N LEU A 95 11.03 4.12 -0.12
CA LEU A 95 11.12 3.47 1.18
C LEU A 95 10.30 2.18 1.22
N LEU A 96 9.01 2.23 0.85
CA LEU A 96 8.16 1.03 0.86
C LEU A 96 8.68 -0.05 -0.08
N LYS A 97 9.09 0.30 -1.31
CA LYS A 97 9.71 -0.64 -2.25
C LYS A 97 10.92 -1.33 -1.64
N ARG A 98 11.78 -0.59 -0.95
CA ARG A 98 12.95 -1.14 -0.25
C ARG A 98 12.53 -2.09 0.87
N LEU A 99 11.55 -1.72 1.69
CA LEU A 99 11.07 -2.57 2.80
C LEU A 99 10.41 -3.85 2.28
N ILE A 100 9.56 -3.74 1.25
CA ILE A 100 8.86 -4.86 0.59
C ILE A 100 9.87 -5.85 0.00
N LYS A 101 10.96 -5.37 -0.60
CA LYS A 101 11.98 -6.20 -1.26
C LYS A 101 13.06 -6.76 -0.33
N LYS A 102 13.00 -6.48 0.98
CA LYS A 102 13.93 -7.09 1.94
C LYS A 102 13.83 -8.61 1.86
N LYS A 103 14.99 -9.27 1.94
CA LYS A 103 15.06 -10.75 1.83
C LYS A 103 14.40 -11.40 3.03
N GLU A 104 14.57 -10.80 4.20
CA GLU A 104 13.99 -11.25 5.46
C GLU A 104 12.47 -11.06 5.52
N VAL A 105 11.85 -10.25 4.65
CA VAL A 105 10.39 -10.05 4.63
C VAL A 105 9.74 -11.14 3.79
N GLU A 106 8.95 -12.02 4.39
CA GLU A 106 8.23 -13.09 3.68
C GLU A 106 6.74 -12.78 3.52
N THR A 107 6.16 -12.18 4.57
CA THR A 107 4.75 -11.83 4.64
C THR A 107 4.56 -10.32 4.71
N ILE A 108 3.57 -9.82 3.98
CA ILE A 108 3.14 -8.43 4.00
C ILE A 108 1.68 -8.38 4.46
N ILE A 109 1.42 -7.62 5.51
CA ILE A 109 0.08 -7.38 6.04
C ILE A 109 -0.42 -6.02 5.54
N ASN A 110 -1.51 -6.03 4.79
CA ASN A 110 -2.27 -4.84 4.46
C ASN A 110 -3.12 -4.41 5.66
N ALA A 111 -2.71 -3.33 6.33
CA ALA A 111 -3.40 -2.69 7.43
C ALA A 111 -3.93 -1.29 7.05
N CYS A 112 -4.12 -1.01 5.76
CA CYS A 112 -4.84 0.18 5.30
C CYS A 112 -6.31 0.16 5.74
N ASP A 113 -6.99 1.30 5.66
CA ASP A 113 -8.37 1.46 6.14
C ASP A 113 -9.29 0.36 5.53
N ALA A 114 -10.24 -0.15 6.32
CA ALA A 114 -11.11 -1.27 5.96
C ALA A 114 -12.17 -0.85 4.92
N GLY A 115 -11.76 -0.71 3.67
CA GLY A 115 -12.61 -0.32 2.55
C GLY A 115 -11.88 -0.34 1.22
N ARG A 116 -12.59 0.04 0.15
CA ARG A 116 -12.07 0.03 -1.24
C ARG A 116 -10.83 0.89 -1.41
N GLU A 117 -10.82 2.11 -0.88
CA GLU A 117 -9.69 3.03 -1.03
C GLU A 117 -8.42 2.49 -0.36
N GLY A 118 -8.54 1.96 0.86
CA GLY A 118 -7.40 1.37 1.56
C GLY A 118 -6.85 0.14 0.84
N GLU A 119 -7.74 -0.69 0.28
CA GLU A 119 -7.34 -1.81 -0.58
C GLU A 119 -6.59 -1.33 -1.82
N LEU A 120 -7.12 -0.33 -2.53
CA LEU A 120 -6.52 0.24 -3.74
C LEU A 120 -5.12 0.81 -3.49
N ILE A 121 -4.95 1.60 -2.43
CA ILE A 121 -3.66 2.19 -2.05
C ILE A 121 -2.61 1.09 -1.88
N PHE A 122 -2.95 0.03 -1.13
CA PHE A 122 -2.05 -1.08 -0.91
C PHE A 122 -1.71 -1.82 -2.22
N ARG A 123 -2.71 -2.13 -3.05
CA ARG A 123 -2.53 -2.85 -4.32
C ARG A 123 -1.63 -2.09 -5.27
N TYR A 124 -1.82 -0.78 -5.41
CA TYR A 124 -0.98 0.07 -6.23
C TYR A 124 0.48 0.11 -5.76
N VAL A 125 0.71 0.16 -4.44
CA VAL A 125 2.07 0.06 -3.88
C VAL A 125 2.70 -1.29 -4.20
N MET A 126 1.96 -2.39 -4.03
CA MET A 126 2.45 -3.74 -4.33
C MET A 126 2.75 -3.94 -5.82
N GLN A 127 1.89 -3.44 -6.70
CA GLN A 127 2.08 -3.49 -8.15
C GLN A 127 3.37 -2.77 -8.58
N VAL A 128 3.60 -1.55 -8.07
CA VAL A 128 4.80 -0.77 -8.39
C VAL A 128 6.05 -1.26 -7.66
N ALA A 129 5.90 -1.95 -6.53
CA ALA A 129 6.98 -2.67 -5.89
C ALA A 129 7.43 -3.86 -6.74
N GLY A 130 6.51 -4.60 -7.35
CA GLY A 130 6.82 -5.75 -8.21
C GLY A 130 7.57 -6.83 -7.44
N ALA A 131 7.06 -7.20 -6.27
CA ALA A 131 7.63 -8.24 -5.42
C ALA A 131 6.56 -9.29 -5.14
N ASP A 132 6.93 -10.56 -5.28
CA ASP A 132 6.10 -11.70 -4.94
C ASP A 132 6.33 -12.05 -3.47
N LYS A 133 5.32 -11.77 -2.65
CA LYS A 133 5.33 -11.93 -1.19
C LYS A 133 3.96 -12.43 -0.75
N VAL A 134 3.91 -13.18 0.34
CA VAL A 134 2.63 -13.62 0.91
C VAL A 134 1.88 -12.39 1.41
N ILE A 135 0.68 -12.14 0.91
CA ILE A 135 -0.16 -11.02 1.35
C ILE A 135 -1.23 -11.54 2.32
N LYS A 136 -1.43 -10.79 3.40
CA LYS A 136 -2.52 -10.97 4.37
C LYS A 136 -3.24 -9.65 4.56
N ARG A 137 -4.51 -9.69 4.93
CA ARG A 137 -5.31 -8.50 5.22
C ARG A 137 -5.67 -8.42 6.70
N MET A 138 -5.28 -7.31 7.32
CA MET A 138 -5.71 -6.94 8.66
C MET A 138 -6.93 -6.03 8.55
N TRP A 139 -8.12 -6.58 8.81
CA TRP A 139 -9.38 -5.86 8.64
C TRP A 139 -9.77 -5.10 9.91
N MET A 140 -9.32 -3.84 10.02
CA MET A 140 -9.57 -3.00 11.21
C MET A 140 -10.71 -2.00 10.99
N GLN A 141 -11.77 -2.13 11.80
CA GLN A 141 -12.89 -1.17 11.83
C GLN A 141 -12.80 -0.18 13.00
N SER A 142 -11.86 -0.39 13.93
CA SER A 142 -11.66 0.44 15.11
C SER A 142 -10.17 0.50 15.46
N MET A 143 -9.73 1.62 16.03
CA MET A 143 -8.34 1.85 16.45
C MET A 143 -8.10 1.59 17.94
N THR A 144 -9.06 0.99 18.64
CA THR A 144 -8.84 0.56 20.04
C THR A 144 -7.79 -0.55 20.10
N ASN A 145 -7.03 -0.61 21.20
CA ASN A 145 -5.99 -1.63 21.37
C ASN A 145 -6.54 -3.06 21.17
N ASN A 146 -7.72 -3.36 21.71
CA ASN A 146 -8.34 -4.69 21.57
C ASN A 146 -8.75 -4.99 20.13
N ALA A 147 -9.26 -4.00 19.39
CA ALA A 147 -9.62 -4.18 17.98
C ALA A 147 -8.37 -4.43 17.11
N ILE A 148 -7.26 -3.74 17.40
CA ILE A 148 -5.97 -3.97 16.72
C ILE A 148 -5.48 -5.40 16.97
N LEU A 149 -5.47 -5.86 18.23
CA LEU A 149 -5.03 -7.21 18.57
C LEU A 149 -5.93 -8.26 17.91
N SER A 150 -7.25 -8.12 18.04
CA SER A 150 -8.20 -9.06 17.45
C SER A 150 -8.08 -9.13 15.92
N ALA A 151 -7.87 -8.00 15.24
CA ALA A 151 -7.67 -7.97 13.80
C ALA A 151 -6.32 -8.57 13.39
N PHE A 152 -5.31 -8.49 14.26
CA PHE A 152 -4.00 -9.10 14.03
C PHE A 152 -4.06 -10.62 14.19
N ASP A 153 -4.87 -11.12 15.12
CA ASP A 153 -5.07 -12.55 15.33
C ASP A 153 -5.96 -13.19 14.25
N SER A 154 -6.78 -12.39 13.57
CA SER A 154 -7.77 -12.83 12.57
C SER A 154 -7.47 -12.29 11.17
N LEU A 155 -6.23 -12.48 10.70
CA LEU A 155 -5.82 -12.05 9.35
C LEU A 155 -6.57 -12.84 8.27
N ARG A 156 -7.07 -12.12 7.27
CA ARG A 156 -7.69 -12.71 6.08
C ARG A 156 -6.64 -12.99 5.00
N ASP A 157 -6.94 -13.98 4.18
CA ASP A 157 -6.13 -14.31 3.01
C ASP A 157 -6.30 -13.29 1.89
N ASP A 158 -5.26 -13.18 1.04
CA ASP A 158 -5.32 -12.29 -0.12
C ASP A 158 -6.47 -12.63 -1.07
N GLN A 159 -6.76 -13.93 -1.22
CA GLN A 159 -7.83 -14.45 -2.07
C GLN A 159 -9.22 -13.95 -1.65
N GLU A 160 -9.46 -13.80 -0.34
CA GLU A 160 -10.73 -13.26 0.17
C GLU A 160 -10.92 -11.79 -0.20
N MET A 161 -9.83 -11.07 -0.48
CA MET A 161 -9.83 -9.65 -0.78
C MET A 161 -9.88 -9.32 -2.27
N ILE A 162 -9.75 -10.33 -3.15
CA ILE A 162 -9.77 -10.13 -4.61
C ILE A 162 -11.03 -9.40 -5.09
N PRO A 163 -12.26 -9.76 -4.68
CA PRO A 163 -13.45 -9.03 -5.13
C PRO A 163 -13.45 -7.55 -4.71
N LEU A 164 -12.92 -7.22 -3.53
CA LEU A 164 -12.79 -5.84 -3.06
C LEU A 164 -11.73 -5.08 -3.87
N ALA A 165 -10.60 -5.72 -4.15
CA ALA A 165 -9.50 -5.16 -4.92
C ALA A 165 -9.95 -4.86 -6.36
N GLU A 166 -10.63 -5.80 -7.02
CA GLU A 166 -11.21 -5.61 -8.36
C GLU A 166 -12.24 -4.49 -8.38
N ALA A 167 -13.16 -4.46 -7.41
CA ALA A 167 -14.16 -3.38 -7.31
C ALA A 167 -13.52 -1.99 -7.10
N ALA A 168 -12.41 -1.93 -6.36
CA ALA A 168 -11.68 -0.68 -6.15
C ALA A 168 -10.91 -0.24 -7.41
N LEU A 169 -10.27 -1.18 -8.11
CA LEU A 169 -9.57 -0.93 -9.37
C LEU A 169 -10.54 -0.46 -10.46
N CYS A 170 -11.63 -1.20 -10.69
CA CYS A 170 -12.65 -0.85 -11.68
C CYS A 170 -13.19 0.56 -11.45
N ARG A 171 -13.44 0.94 -10.19
CA ARG A 171 -13.86 2.31 -9.86
C ARG A 171 -12.79 3.33 -10.22
N SER A 172 -11.54 3.10 -9.82
CA SER A 172 -10.44 4.03 -10.10
C SER A 172 -10.21 4.24 -11.59
N GLU A 173 -10.32 3.18 -12.40
CA GLU A 173 -10.15 3.24 -13.85
C GLU A 173 -11.38 3.88 -14.52
N SER A 174 -12.59 3.60 -14.02
CA SER A 174 -13.83 4.21 -14.53
C SER A 174 -13.91 5.70 -14.22
N ASP A 175 -13.47 6.13 -13.03
CA ASP A 175 -13.42 7.55 -12.65
C ASP A 175 -12.34 8.31 -13.45
N TRP A 176 -11.36 7.60 -14.04
CA TRP A 176 -10.32 8.19 -14.87
C TRP A 176 -10.75 8.39 -16.33
N LEU A 177 -11.59 7.50 -16.86
CA LEU A 177 -12.13 7.55 -18.22
C LEU A 177 -13.14 8.69 -18.40
#